data_AF-A0A9P1E2Q1-F1
#
_entry.id   AF-A0A9P1E2Q1-F1
#
_cell.length_a   1.000
_cell.length_b   1.000
_cell.length_c   1.000
_cell.angle_alpha   90.00
_cell.angle_beta   90.00
_cell.angle_gamma   90.00
#
_symmetry.space_group_name_H-M   'P 1'
#
loop_
_entity.id
_entity.type
_entity.pdbx_description
1 polymer ?
#
loop_
_entity_poly.entity_id
_entity_poly.type
_entity_poly.pdbx_seq_one_letter_code
_entity_poly.pdbx_strand_id
1 'polypeptide(L)'
;MADKQVVKRAKYKLSVKDPGVPGVLRMTMERFIFKPNDPMSSYKLNVEFRLIKGHKFTKEGTSKQALLNLSQDQGKNYIFEFDSFSDRDVCRDFVASVITSCGDSGKATPAPESSTLPNDEQLSTSEMERRVKLLKEDGELRKLHKQLVMGGILSEGEFWAARKKLLNQGDAKRPKQHVALKNHIWHKKPTIDGQPNKITFNLTPEIILQIFAEKPAVRQAYLNFVPKKMTEREFWTKYSRAEYLHGMKNAFAAAAAVAAEDEELAVFLKQDEILASEARKKIKRVDPTLDMEADEGDDYIHLPDRGLPCNDTKETEHFQPDPYKRSFGQELNQHAAVVLRGRIVDELGDPRSVAEALHTRKEVGEESSETLGNERSRRASQMAEIEDLQAPSEPPVAPLSIKDPRDYFDSQQANAIKTLEDSVVGNRRYKFRVSTLDAFSSLKGFISEINSQGLLEPIVSPEAAFKVFSTLTQTISSTKYNLGKNPHDSVLDRLPNATKDELLHHWTAIQELLKHFWSSYPVTTKYFYAKVTKLKDAMSQIYLKLQEIKESVQSDLRHQVSLLVHPMLQALDAAFAHYDADLQKRSEKGGVSSNGLI
;
A
#
# COMPACT_ATOMS: atom_id res chain seq x y z
N MET A 1 -4.17 30.67 23.12
CA MET A 1 -4.93 29.75 24.00
C MET A 1 -4.07 29.51 25.21
N ALA A 2 -4.51 29.87 26.42
CA ALA A 2 -3.70 29.72 27.63
C ALA A 2 -3.49 28.23 27.93
N ASP A 3 -2.24 27.81 28.12
CA ASP A 3 -1.88 26.45 28.52
C ASP A 3 -2.58 26.09 29.83
N LYS A 4 -3.65 25.28 29.76
CA LYS A 4 -4.30 24.73 30.96
C LYS A 4 -3.32 23.76 31.61
N GLN A 5 -2.64 24.23 32.67
CA GLN A 5 -1.73 23.44 33.47
C GLN A 5 -2.28 23.27 34.89
N VAL A 6 -2.27 22.03 35.40
CA VAL A 6 -2.63 21.70 36.79
C VAL A 6 -1.37 21.34 37.56
N VAL A 7 -1.15 21.97 38.72
CA VAL A 7 -0.01 21.70 39.61
C VAL A 7 -0.52 21.43 41.01
N LYS A 8 -0.27 20.23 41.54
CA LYS A 8 -0.71 19.80 42.88
C LYS A 8 0.37 19.00 43.59
N ARG A 9 0.33 18.99 44.92
CA ARG A 9 1.20 18.16 45.76
C ARG A 9 0.59 16.76 45.86
N ALA A 10 1.42 15.74 45.68
CA ALA A 10 1.00 14.35 45.73
C ALA A 10 2.15 13.45 46.20
N LYS A 11 1.83 12.29 46.77
CA LYS A 11 2.80 11.23 47.06
C LYS A 11 2.70 10.16 45.99
N TYR A 12 3.81 9.84 45.34
CA TYR A 12 3.88 8.78 44.35
C TYR A 12 4.11 7.42 45.03
N LYS A 13 3.29 6.42 44.71
CA LYS A 13 3.35 5.06 45.27
C LYS A 13 3.57 4.01 44.17
N LEU A 14 4.39 2.99 44.45
CA LEU A 14 4.57 1.83 43.57
C LEU A 14 3.49 0.77 43.84
N SER A 15 3.08 0.60 45.09
CA SER A 15 1.95 -0.22 45.52
C SER A 15 1.05 0.53 46.51
N VAL A 16 -0.23 0.14 46.60
CA VAL A 16 -1.23 0.77 47.48
C VAL A 16 -0.81 0.74 48.96
N LYS A 17 0.03 -0.22 49.35
CA LYS A 17 0.53 -0.39 50.72
C LYS A 17 1.81 0.40 51.03
N ASP A 18 2.46 1.02 50.04
CA ASP A 18 3.74 1.70 50.24
C ASP A 18 3.54 3.11 50.84
N PRO A 19 4.48 3.59 51.68
CA PRO A 19 4.39 4.91 52.32
C PRO A 19 4.46 6.10 51.33
N GLY A 20 4.94 5.86 50.11
CA GLY A 20 4.96 6.82 49.00
C GLY A 20 6.02 7.92 49.11
N VAL A 21 6.49 8.43 47.97
CA VAL A 21 7.49 9.50 47.89
C VAL A 21 6.76 10.84 47.70
N PRO A 22 6.90 11.83 48.60
CA PRO A 22 6.24 13.12 48.46
C PRO A 22 6.88 13.98 47.37
N GLY A 23 6.05 14.62 46.56
CA GLY A 23 6.49 15.50 45.48
C GLY A 23 5.39 16.38 44.90
N VAL A 24 5.70 17.00 43.78
CA VAL A 24 4.80 17.88 43.03
C VAL A 24 4.47 17.24 41.69
N LEU A 25 3.18 17.02 41.44
CA LEU A 25 2.62 16.56 40.18
C LEU A 25 2.21 17.77 39.34
N ARG A 26 2.81 17.90 38.15
CA ARG A 26 2.45 18.89 37.13
C ARG A 26 1.84 18.17 35.94
N MET A 27 0.66 18.57 35.52
CA MET A 27 -0.07 17.98 34.39
C MET A 27 -0.27 19.05 33.33
N THR A 28 0.13 18.77 32.09
CA THR A 28 -0.13 19.57 30.89
C THR A 28 -0.98 18.76 29.92
N MET A 29 -1.46 19.36 28.82
CA MET A 29 -2.28 18.64 27.84
C MET A 29 -1.55 17.43 27.19
N GLU A 30 -0.21 17.47 27.12
CA GLU A 30 0.58 16.43 26.45
C GLU A 30 1.15 15.38 27.41
N ARG A 31 1.51 15.77 28.64
CA ARG A 31 2.23 14.90 29.59
C ARG A 31 2.00 15.28 31.05
N PHE A 32 2.27 14.34 31.95
CA PHE A 32 2.42 14.65 33.36
C PHE A 32 3.87 14.47 33.81
N ILE A 33 4.31 15.33 34.72
CA ILE A 33 5.65 15.36 35.29
C ILE A 33 5.51 15.30 36.81
N PHE A 34 6.11 14.30 37.43
CA PHE A 34 6.23 14.21 38.89
C PHE A 34 7.66 14.55 39.31
N LYS A 35 7.81 15.54 40.19
CA LYS A 35 9.10 15.92 40.78
C LYS A 35 9.07 15.61 42.28
N PRO A 36 9.90 14.68 42.78
CA PRO A 36 10.02 14.45 44.23
C PRO A 36 10.58 15.69 44.94
N ASN A 37 10.22 15.87 46.22
CA ASN A 37 10.73 17.00 47.02
C ASN A 37 12.22 16.85 47.36
N ASP A 38 12.73 15.62 47.38
CA ASP A 38 14.15 15.32 47.54
C ASP A 38 14.84 15.27 46.14
N PRO A 39 15.80 16.16 45.86
CA PRO A 39 16.51 16.18 44.58
C PRO A 39 17.39 14.94 44.31
N MET A 40 17.68 14.11 45.33
CA MET A 40 18.45 12.85 45.18
C MET A 40 17.57 11.63 44.87
N SER A 41 16.24 11.77 44.88
CA SER A 41 15.31 10.67 44.59
C SER A 41 15.22 10.36 43.09
N SER A 42 15.47 9.10 42.70
CA SER A 42 15.39 8.61 41.31
C SER A 42 13.96 8.58 40.72
N TYR A 43 12.93 8.85 41.53
CA TYR A 43 11.52 8.80 41.14
C TYR A 43 11.01 10.04 40.38
N LYS A 44 11.79 10.56 39.43
CA LYS A 44 11.33 11.63 38.53
C LYS A 44 10.57 11.02 37.35
N LEU A 45 9.27 11.29 37.26
CA LEU A 45 8.42 10.78 36.18
C LEU A 45 8.15 11.87 35.15
N ASN A 46 8.19 11.49 33.87
CA ASN A 46 7.81 12.33 32.74
C ASN A 46 7.16 11.41 31.70
N VAL A 47 5.83 11.40 31.67
CA VAL A 47 5.04 10.42 30.91
C VAL A 47 3.99 11.15 30.09
N GLU A 48 3.90 10.82 28.80
CA GLU A 48 2.92 11.37 27.87
C GLU A 48 1.53 10.74 28.06
N PHE A 49 0.48 11.56 27.96
CA PHE A 49 -0.91 11.09 28.10
C PHE A 49 -1.34 10.13 27.00
N ARG A 50 -0.68 10.16 25.83
CA ARG A 50 -0.91 9.20 24.72
C ARG A 50 -0.71 7.74 25.13
N LEU A 51 0.11 7.50 26.14
CA LEU A 51 0.43 6.15 26.63
C LEU A 51 -0.56 5.66 27.71
N ILE A 52 -1.44 6.54 28.21
CA ILE A 52 -2.37 6.25 29.31
C ILE A 52 -3.73 5.85 28.74
N LYS A 53 -4.15 4.61 29.02
CA LYS A 53 -5.40 4.04 28.48
C LYS A 53 -6.61 4.29 29.40
N GLY A 54 -6.37 4.59 30.66
CA GLY A 54 -7.43 4.78 31.64
C GLY A 54 -6.93 5.26 33.00
N HIS A 55 -7.87 5.69 33.82
CA HIS A 55 -7.62 6.12 35.19
C HIS A 55 -8.60 5.44 36.15
N LYS A 56 -8.16 5.11 37.36
CA LYS A 56 -8.98 4.60 38.47
C LYS A 56 -8.80 5.52 39.67
N PHE A 57 -9.85 5.76 40.44
CA PHE A 57 -9.79 6.59 41.62
C PHE A 57 -10.60 6.01 42.77
N THR A 58 -10.29 6.45 43.98
CA THR A 58 -10.98 6.04 45.22
C THR A 58 -12.23 6.88 45.47
N LYS A 59 -13.33 6.24 45.88
CA LYS A 59 -14.59 6.93 46.23
C LYS A 59 -14.53 7.44 47.68
N GLU A 60 -15.04 8.65 47.88
CA GLU A 60 -14.95 9.46 49.10
C GLU A 60 -15.59 8.83 50.36
N GLY A 61 -16.33 7.72 50.23
CA GLY A 61 -16.94 7.01 51.37
C GLY A 61 -16.24 5.71 51.80
N THR A 62 -15.27 5.19 51.04
CA THR A 62 -14.76 3.80 51.24
C THR A 62 -13.30 3.69 51.69
N SER A 63 -12.50 4.74 51.56
CA SER A 63 -11.08 4.75 51.98
C SER A 63 -10.70 6.13 52.48
N LYS A 64 -9.87 6.19 53.53
CA LYS A 64 -9.30 7.45 54.05
C LYS A 64 -8.26 8.08 53.10
N GLN A 65 -7.82 7.34 52.06
CA GLN A 65 -6.75 7.78 51.15
C GLN A 65 -7.34 8.25 49.81
N ALA A 66 -7.00 9.48 49.39
CA ALA A 66 -7.38 10.05 48.10
C ALA A 66 -6.41 9.59 46.99
N LEU A 67 -6.62 8.39 46.45
CA LEU A 67 -5.77 7.78 45.42
C LEU A 67 -6.29 8.01 44.00
N LEU A 68 -5.38 8.34 43.07
CA LEU A 68 -5.55 8.36 41.62
C LEU A 68 -4.52 7.41 40.98
N ASN A 69 -4.98 6.46 40.19
CA ASN A 69 -4.15 5.49 39.49
C ASN A 69 -4.29 5.67 37.97
N LEU A 70 -3.16 5.88 37.28
CA LEU A 70 -3.09 6.01 35.82
C LEU A 70 -2.46 4.75 35.23
N SER A 71 -3.19 4.05 34.36
CA SER A 71 -2.74 2.78 33.76
C SER A 71 -2.21 2.96 32.34
N GLN A 72 -1.02 2.41 32.05
CA GLN A 72 -0.34 2.41 30.76
C GLN A 72 -0.51 1.08 30.01
N ASP A 73 -0.46 1.08 28.67
CA ASP A 73 -0.70 -0.10 27.80
C ASP A 73 0.31 -1.25 28.01
N GLN A 74 1.51 -0.97 28.56
CA GLN A 74 2.53 -1.97 28.91
C GLN A 74 2.36 -2.57 30.33
N GLY A 75 1.19 -2.42 30.96
CA GLY A 75 0.90 -2.98 32.29
C GLY A 75 1.52 -2.21 33.47
N LYS A 76 2.14 -1.04 33.23
CA LYS A 76 2.64 -0.14 34.29
C LYS A 76 1.52 0.75 34.83
N ASN A 77 1.43 0.85 36.16
CA ASN A 77 0.45 1.67 36.86
C ASN A 77 1.15 2.76 37.68
N TYR A 78 0.68 4.00 37.57
CA TYR A 78 1.19 5.14 38.35
C TYR A 78 0.16 5.54 39.40
N ILE A 79 0.48 5.33 40.68
CA ILE A 79 -0.44 5.61 41.79
C ILE A 79 0.00 6.89 42.51
N PHE A 80 -0.93 7.85 42.62
CA PHE A 80 -0.74 9.12 43.32
C PHE A 80 -1.72 9.22 44.48
N GLU A 81 -1.21 9.52 45.66
CA GLU A 81 -1.99 9.86 46.85
C GLU A 81 -1.99 11.38 47.05
N PHE A 82 -3.18 11.95 47.24
CA PHE A 82 -3.37 13.37 47.53
C PHE A 82 -3.77 13.57 48.99
N ASP A 83 -3.42 14.73 49.54
CA ASP A 83 -3.79 15.10 50.90
C ASP A 83 -5.28 15.54 51.01
N SER A 84 -5.89 15.94 49.89
CA SER A 84 -7.29 16.39 49.80
C SER A 84 -8.03 15.70 48.65
N PHE A 85 -9.29 15.31 48.89
CA PHE A 85 -10.17 14.75 47.85
C PHE A 85 -10.50 15.77 46.76
N SER A 86 -10.57 17.06 47.09
CA SER A 86 -10.79 18.13 46.12
C SER A 86 -9.65 18.26 45.13
N ASP A 87 -8.40 18.11 45.59
CA ASP A 87 -7.22 18.15 44.71
C ASP A 87 -7.15 16.94 43.79
N ARG A 88 -7.54 15.76 44.29
CA ARG A 88 -7.68 14.54 43.50
C ARG A 88 -8.72 14.70 42.41
N ASP A 89 -9.86 15.33 42.69
CA ASP A 89 -10.95 15.53 41.73
C ASP A 89 -10.57 16.48 40.60
N VAL A 90 -9.86 17.58 40.91
CA VAL A 90 -9.31 18.47 39.89
C VAL A 90 -8.33 17.74 38.96
N CYS A 91 -7.45 16.90 39.51
CA CYS A 91 -6.55 16.07 38.72
C CYS A 91 -7.29 14.99 37.92
N ARG A 92 -8.33 14.37 38.48
CA ARG A 92 -9.19 13.39 37.78
C ARG A 92 -9.88 14.02 36.58
N ASP A 93 -10.54 15.15 36.78
CA ASP A 93 -11.32 15.81 35.74
C ASP A 93 -10.41 16.31 34.60
N PHE A 94 -9.20 16.77 34.96
CA PHE A 94 -8.18 17.12 33.98
C PHE A 94 -7.71 15.90 33.17
N VAL A 95 -7.40 14.77 33.83
CA VAL A 95 -7.01 13.53 33.15
C VAL A 95 -8.13 13.00 32.27
N ALA A 96 -9.37 13.00 32.74
CA ALA A 96 -10.53 12.57 31.98
C ALA A 96 -10.72 13.43 30.73
N SER A 97 -10.59 14.75 30.85
CA SER A 97 -10.66 15.68 29.71
C SER A 97 -9.53 15.44 28.71
N VAL A 98 -8.29 15.20 29.16
CA VAL A 98 -7.13 14.97 28.27
C VAL A 98 -7.21 13.60 27.59
N ILE A 99 -7.60 12.53 28.30
CA ILE A 99 -7.79 11.20 27.70
C ILE A 99 -8.93 11.22 26.68
N THR A 100 -10.02 11.93 26.96
CA THR A 100 -11.13 12.08 25.99
C THR A 100 -10.66 12.84 24.75
N SER A 101 -9.93 13.94 24.93
CA SER A 101 -9.34 14.71 23.82
C SER A 101 -8.25 13.95 23.04
N CYS A 102 -7.59 12.97 23.64
CA CYS A 102 -6.56 12.15 23.00
C CYS A 102 -7.14 10.86 22.38
N GLY A 103 -8.29 10.38 22.84
CA GLY A 103 -9.00 9.22 22.29
C GLY A 103 -9.74 9.54 20.97
N ASP A 104 -10.07 10.81 20.74
CA ASP A 104 -10.83 11.26 19.57
C ASP A 104 -10.00 11.32 18.27
N SER A 105 -8.69 11.08 18.34
CA SER A 105 -7.84 10.91 17.15
C SER A 105 -7.83 9.47 16.59
N GLY A 106 -8.69 8.56 17.08
CA GLY A 106 -8.60 7.13 16.74
C GLY A 106 -9.91 6.37 16.46
N LYS A 107 -11.11 6.91 16.72
CA LYS A 107 -12.36 6.16 16.45
C LYS A 107 -13.57 7.09 16.35
N ALA A 108 -13.93 7.49 15.12
CA ALA A 108 -15.21 8.12 14.83
C ALA A 108 -16.15 7.11 14.15
N THR A 109 -17.24 6.76 14.82
CA THR A 109 -18.49 6.34 14.19
C THR A 109 -19.59 7.25 14.75
N PRO A 110 -20.42 7.92 13.92
CA PRO A 110 -21.21 9.08 14.34
C PRO A 110 -22.68 8.74 14.63
N ALA A 111 -23.33 9.49 15.54
CA ALA A 111 -24.72 9.97 15.46
C ALA A 111 -25.13 10.77 16.72
N PRO A 112 -26.10 11.71 16.65
CA PRO A 112 -26.43 12.61 15.54
C PRO A 112 -26.62 14.08 16.00
N GLU A 113 -26.79 14.98 15.02
CA GLU A 113 -27.39 16.33 15.12
C GLU A 113 -26.51 17.53 15.51
N SER A 114 -25.80 18.07 14.52
CA SER A 114 -26.16 19.34 13.84
C SER A 114 -24.96 19.90 13.06
N SER A 115 -25.22 20.40 11.84
CA SER A 115 -24.26 20.98 10.87
C SER A 115 -23.29 20.02 10.14
N THR A 116 -23.80 19.33 9.13
CA THR A 116 -23.00 18.58 8.14
C THR A 116 -22.57 19.47 6.97
N LEU A 117 -21.33 19.95 7.01
CA LEU A 117 -20.49 20.15 5.83
C LEU A 117 -19.54 18.94 5.71
N PRO A 118 -19.19 18.45 4.52
CA PRO A 118 -18.30 17.30 4.39
C PRO A 118 -16.89 17.71 4.78
N ASN A 119 -16.31 16.99 5.73
CA ASN A 119 -14.90 17.09 6.09
C ASN A 119 -14.02 16.92 4.84
N ASP A 120 -13.29 17.97 4.48
CA ASP A 120 -12.02 17.80 3.79
C ASP A 120 -11.11 17.01 4.74
N GLU A 121 -10.83 15.75 4.39
CA GLU A 121 -9.69 15.01 4.95
C GLU A 121 -8.49 15.98 4.93
N GLN A 122 -7.85 16.24 6.07
CA GLN A 122 -6.60 17.00 6.12
C GLN A 122 -5.57 16.29 5.23
N LEU A 123 -5.48 16.75 3.99
CA LEU A 123 -4.57 16.22 2.99
C LEU A 123 -3.15 16.44 3.49
N SER A 124 -2.36 15.37 3.58
CA SER A 124 -0.93 15.49 3.83
C SER A 124 -0.32 16.40 2.76
N THR A 125 0.61 17.28 3.14
CA THR A 125 1.33 18.17 2.18
C THR A 125 1.92 17.37 1.02
N SER A 126 2.39 16.16 1.30
CA SER A 126 2.88 15.20 0.30
C SER A 126 1.80 14.69 -0.67
N GLU A 127 0.55 14.58 -0.25
CA GLU A 127 -0.55 14.20 -1.15
C GLU A 127 -0.98 15.37 -2.03
N MET A 128 -0.97 16.59 -1.49
CA MET A 128 -1.26 17.80 -2.26
C MET A 128 -0.24 18.02 -3.38
N GLU A 129 1.06 17.86 -3.09
CA GLU A 129 2.12 17.92 -4.09
C GLU A 129 1.96 16.86 -5.20
N ARG A 130 1.51 15.65 -4.85
CA ARG A 130 1.21 14.58 -5.83
C ARG A 130 0.04 14.96 -6.74
N ARG A 131 -1.04 15.48 -6.16
CA ARG A 131 -2.21 15.96 -6.92
C ARG A 131 -1.79 17.05 -7.91
N VAL A 132 -0.98 18.01 -7.47
CA VAL A 132 -0.44 19.09 -8.32
C VAL A 132 0.47 18.54 -9.42
N LYS A 133 1.36 17.59 -9.11
CA LYS A 133 2.24 16.95 -10.10
C LYS A 133 1.43 16.23 -11.18
N LEU A 134 0.41 15.49 -10.79
CA LEU A 134 -0.43 14.74 -11.73
C LEU A 134 -1.27 15.67 -12.62
N LEU A 135 -1.78 16.78 -12.08
CA LEU A 135 -2.41 17.83 -12.90
C LEU A 135 -1.43 18.55 -13.83
N LYS A 136 -0.13 18.56 -13.52
CA LYS A 136 0.90 19.11 -14.41
C LYS A 136 1.22 18.17 -15.57
N GLU A 137 1.24 16.86 -15.31
CA GLU A 137 1.51 15.81 -16.30
C GLU A 137 0.33 15.60 -17.27
N ASP A 138 -0.91 15.63 -16.76
CA ASP A 138 -2.11 15.42 -17.58
C ASP A 138 -2.85 16.75 -17.84
N GLY A 139 -2.83 17.20 -19.10
CA GLY A 139 -3.50 18.42 -19.55
C GLY A 139 -5.02 18.32 -19.59
N GLU A 140 -5.58 17.16 -19.90
CA GLU A 140 -7.02 16.93 -19.98
C GLU A 140 -7.65 16.86 -18.59
N LEU A 141 -6.97 16.17 -17.67
CA LEU A 141 -7.39 16.13 -16.27
C LEU A 141 -7.39 17.51 -15.63
N ARG A 142 -6.44 18.38 -16.00
CA ARG A 142 -6.42 19.78 -15.55
C ARG A 142 -7.63 20.57 -16.03
N LYS A 143 -8.03 20.39 -17.30
CA LYS A 143 -9.26 21.01 -17.84
C LYS A 143 -10.50 20.53 -17.07
N LEU A 144 -10.59 19.23 -16.79
CA LEU A 144 -11.70 18.66 -16.00
C LEU A 144 -11.72 19.19 -14.55
N HIS A 145 -10.55 19.26 -13.89
CA HIS A 145 -10.44 19.84 -12.55
C HIS A 145 -10.89 21.32 -12.54
N LYS A 146 -10.48 22.09 -13.54
CA LYS A 146 -10.91 23.49 -13.70
C LYS A 146 -12.42 23.62 -13.90
N GLN A 147 -13.05 22.74 -14.66
CA GLN A 147 -14.48 22.83 -14.90
C GLN A 147 -15.33 22.32 -13.73
N LEU A 148 -14.96 21.19 -13.13
CA LEU A 148 -15.79 20.51 -12.13
C LEU A 148 -15.55 20.98 -10.70
N VAL A 149 -14.27 21.19 -10.33
CA VAL A 149 -13.89 21.60 -8.97
C VAL A 149 -13.91 23.11 -8.83
N MET A 150 -13.19 23.85 -9.71
CA MET A 150 -13.24 25.32 -9.66
C MET A 150 -14.61 25.88 -10.09
N GLY A 151 -15.39 25.10 -10.87
CA GLY A 151 -16.79 25.40 -11.17
C GLY A 151 -17.76 25.12 -10.01
N GLY A 152 -17.29 24.58 -8.88
CA GLY A 152 -18.10 24.35 -7.67
C GLY A 152 -19.12 23.22 -7.77
N ILE A 153 -19.01 22.35 -8.79
CA ILE A 153 -19.94 21.22 -9.01
C ILE A 153 -19.56 20.05 -8.10
N LEU A 154 -18.25 19.79 -7.93
CA LEU A 154 -17.69 18.75 -7.07
C LEU A 154 -16.69 19.35 -6.08
N SER A 155 -16.53 18.73 -4.90
CA SER A 155 -15.45 19.07 -3.97
C SER A 155 -14.12 18.42 -4.36
N GLU A 156 -12.99 18.97 -3.87
CA GLU A 156 -11.66 18.40 -4.11
C GLU A 156 -11.56 16.95 -3.63
N GLY A 157 -12.05 16.67 -2.42
CA GLY A 157 -12.08 15.31 -1.87
C GLY A 157 -12.83 14.32 -2.76
N GLU A 158 -13.97 14.72 -3.33
CA GLU A 158 -14.79 13.85 -4.19
C GLU A 158 -14.14 13.59 -5.55
N PHE A 159 -13.53 14.62 -6.15
CA PHE A 159 -12.85 14.51 -7.44
C PHE A 159 -11.68 13.52 -7.37
N TRP A 160 -10.88 13.61 -6.29
CA TRP A 160 -9.72 12.75 -6.08
C TRP A 160 -10.09 11.37 -5.53
N ALA A 161 -11.20 11.24 -4.79
CA ALA A 161 -11.70 9.94 -4.33
C ALA A 161 -11.99 8.98 -5.50
N ALA A 162 -12.55 9.49 -6.60
CA ALA A 162 -12.79 8.71 -7.81
C ALA A 162 -11.50 8.26 -8.53
N ARG A 163 -10.34 8.85 -8.17
CA ARG A 163 -9.04 8.72 -8.85
C ARG A 163 -7.91 8.24 -7.93
N LYS A 164 -8.22 7.71 -6.74
CA LYS A 164 -7.22 7.16 -5.79
C LYS A 164 -6.26 6.15 -6.44
N LYS A 165 -6.74 5.37 -7.43
CA LYS A 165 -5.91 4.42 -8.19
C LYS A 165 -4.78 5.10 -8.97
N LEU A 166 -5.02 6.28 -9.56
CA LEU A 166 -4.01 7.02 -10.31
C LEU A 166 -2.95 7.63 -9.38
N LEU A 167 -3.36 8.09 -8.20
CA LEU A 167 -2.43 8.56 -7.17
C LEU A 167 -1.55 7.41 -6.64
N ASN A 168 -2.14 6.24 -6.39
CA ASN A 168 -1.43 5.06 -5.89
C ASN A 168 -0.48 4.45 -6.94
N GLN A 169 -0.78 4.57 -8.24
CA GLN A 169 0.16 4.15 -9.30
C GLN A 169 1.46 4.96 -9.28
N GLY A 170 1.44 6.21 -8.82
CA GLY A 170 2.64 7.00 -8.56
C GLY A 170 3.55 6.37 -7.50
N ASP A 171 2.98 5.69 -6.50
CA ASP A 171 3.73 4.94 -5.48
C ASP A 171 4.27 3.60 -6.00
N ALA A 172 3.56 2.96 -6.94
CA ALA A 172 4.05 1.76 -7.62
C ALA A 172 5.23 2.03 -8.57
N LYS A 173 5.34 3.26 -9.10
CA LYS A 173 6.47 3.72 -9.91
C LYS A 173 7.72 4.09 -9.09
N ARG A 174 7.63 4.22 -7.76
CA ARG A 174 8.84 4.28 -6.94
C ARG A 174 9.52 2.92 -7.03
N PRO A 175 10.81 2.84 -7.39
CA PRO A 175 11.49 1.56 -7.46
C PRO A 175 11.56 0.97 -6.05
N LYS A 176 10.64 0.04 -5.76
CA LYS A 176 10.75 -0.87 -4.60
C LYS A 176 11.88 -1.88 -4.81
N GLN A 177 12.51 -1.88 -5.98
CA GLN A 177 13.67 -2.68 -6.30
C GLN A 177 14.86 -2.17 -5.49
N HIS A 178 15.46 -3.08 -4.72
CA HIS A 178 16.75 -2.82 -4.11
C HIS A 178 17.78 -2.60 -5.21
N VAL A 179 18.46 -1.45 -5.19
CA VAL A 179 19.61 -1.23 -6.06
C VAL A 179 20.76 -2.06 -5.49
N ALA A 180 21.36 -2.91 -6.33
CA ALA A 180 22.53 -3.68 -5.91
C ALA A 180 23.67 -2.72 -5.54
N LEU A 181 24.38 -3.00 -4.44
CA LEU A 181 25.64 -2.31 -4.17
C LEU A 181 26.66 -2.67 -5.27
N LYS A 182 27.59 -1.76 -5.55
CA LYS A 182 28.65 -2.00 -6.55
C LYS A 182 29.50 -3.20 -6.08
N ASN A 183 29.73 -4.19 -6.96
CA ASN A 183 30.55 -5.40 -6.70
C ASN A 183 32.05 -5.14 -6.51
N HIS A 184 32.47 -3.89 -6.29
CA HIS A 184 33.86 -3.57 -6.07
C HIS A 184 34.14 -3.67 -4.57
N ILE A 185 34.81 -4.75 -4.16
CA ILE A 185 35.36 -4.89 -2.81
C ILE A 185 36.28 -3.69 -2.58
N TRP A 186 36.02 -2.94 -1.52
CA TRP A 186 36.77 -1.73 -1.24
C TRP A 186 38.20 -2.07 -0.76
N HIS A 187 39.12 -2.16 -1.71
CA HIS A 187 40.57 -2.13 -1.48
C HIS A 187 41.18 -1.05 -2.36
N LYS A 188 40.88 0.23 -2.10
CA LYS A 188 41.64 1.29 -2.78
C LYS A 188 43.05 1.32 -2.21
N LYS A 189 43.99 0.81 -3.00
CA LYS A 189 45.40 1.19 -2.86
C LYS A 189 45.45 2.72 -2.91
N PRO A 190 46.17 3.38 -1.98
CA PRO A 190 46.27 4.83 -2.00
C PRO A 190 46.78 5.30 -3.36
N THR A 191 46.15 6.31 -3.93
CA THR A 191 46.72 7.01 -5.08
C THR A 191 47.94 7.76 -4.55
N ILE A 192 49.13 7.23 -4.83
CA ILE A 192 50.39 7.90 -4.51
C ILE A 192 50.53 9.01 -5.56
N ASP A 193 50.01 10.20 -5.28
CA ASP A 193 50.57 11.41 -5.86
C ASP A 193 52.05 11.43 -5.43
N GLY A 194 52.98 11.64 -6.36
CA GLY A 194 54.43 11.50 -6.17
C GLY A 194 55.11 12.38 -5.11
N GLN A 195 54.40 12.80 -4.06
CA GLN A 195 54.94 13.38 -2.83
C GLN A 195 55.07 12.30 -1.74
N PRO A 196 56.25 12.15 -1.12
CA PRO A 196 56.59 10.97 -0.31
C PRO A 196 55.80 10.79 1.00
N ASN A 197 54.95 11.74 1.40
CA ASN A 197 54.25 11.72 2.70
C ASN A 197 52.76 12.11 2.65
N LYS A 198 52.13 12.26 1.46
CA LYS A 198 50.72 12.67 1.38
C LYS A 198 49.85 11.59 0.76
N ILE A 199 49.06 10.92 1.59
CA ILE A 199 48.06 9.93 1.17
C ILE A 199 46.70 10.63 1.05
N THR A 200 46.13 10.69 -0.15
CA THR A 200 44.79 11.27 -0.38
C THR A 200 43.75 10.16 -0.54
N PHE A 201 42.65 10.26 0.23
CA PHE A 201 41.49 9.37 0.12
C PHE A 201 40.29 10.17 -0.37
N ASN A 202 39.72 9.77 -1.51
CA ASN A 202 38.49 10.36 -2.04
C ASN A 202 37.29 9.56 -1.50
N LEU A 203 36.71 10.01 -0.38
CA LEU A 203 35.49 9.45 0.19
C LEU A 203 34.27 10.16 -0.41
N THR A 204 33.53 9.47 -1.28
CA THR A 204 32.19 9.92 -1.70
C THR A 204 31.14 9.43 -0.70
N PRO A 205 29.97 10.07 -0.60
CA PRO A 205 28.89 9.58 0.26
C PRO A 205 28.51 8.13 -0.06
N GLU A 206 28.51 7.73 -1.33
CA GLU A 206 28.26 6.33 -1.71
C GLU A 206 29.28 5.34 -1.12
N ILE A 207 30.55 5.74 -1.04
CA ILE A 207 31.63 4.92 -0.48
C ILE A 207 31.47 4.80 1.04
N ILE A 208 31.11 5.89 1.71
CA ILE A 208 30.85 5.89 3.16
C ILE A 208 29.73 4.91 3.50
N LEU A 209 28.65 4.92 2.71
CA LEU A 209 27.54 3.98 2.87
C LEU A 209 27.96 2.52 2.66
N GLN A 210 28.80 2.26 1.67
CA GLN A 210 29.38 0.94 1.46
C GLN A 210 30.22 0.50 2.66
N ILE A 211 31.05 1.39 3.22
CA ILE A 211 31.85 1.10 4.42
C ILE A 211 30.96 0.78 5.63
N PHE A 212 29.88 1.55 5.85
CA PHE A 212 28.95 1.27 6.94
C PHE A 212 28.19 -0.05 6.78
N ALA A 213 27.96 -0.49 5.54
CA ALA A 213 27.35 -1.77 5.25
C ALA A 213 28.33 -2.94 5.47
N GLU A 214 29.57 -2.81 4.97
CA GLU A 214 30.63 -3.81 5.06
C GLU A 214 31.15 -3.98 6.49
N LYS A 215 31.43 -2.88 7.20
CA LYS A 215 32.07 -2.86 8.52
C LYS A 215 31.16 -2.24 9.60
N PRO A 216 30.34 -3.06 10.28
CA PRO A 216 29.45 -2.56 11.34
C PRO A 216 30.18 -1.96 12.54
N ALA A 217 31.42 -2.37 12.82
CA ALA A 217 32.22 -1.78 13.90
C ALA A 217 32.51 -0.29 13.63
N VAL A 218 32.85 0.06 12.38
CA VAL A 218 33.09 1.45 11.94
C VAL A 218 31.82 2.28 12.08
N ARG A 219 30.66 1.71 11.74
CA ARG A 219 29.36 2.37 11.89
C ARG A 219 29.03 2.66 13.35
N GLN A 220 29.25 1.71 14.26
CA GLN A 220 29.04 1.93 15.70
C GLN A 220 30.02 2.97 16.27
N ALA A 221 31.28 2.90 15.87
CA ALA A 221 32.29 3.88 16.22
C ALA A 221 31.88 5.29 15.74
N TYR A 222 31.40 5.43 14.50
CA TYR A 222 30.94 6.70 13.96
C TYR A 222 29.77 7.29 14.79
N LEU A 223 28.78 6.49 15.18
CA LEU A 223 27.67 6.94 16.03
C LEU A 223 28.10 7.35 17.45
N ASN A 224 29.16 6.74 17.98
CA ASN A 224 29.66 6.98 19.33
C ASN A 224 30.63 8.17 19.41
N PHE A 225 31.56 8.27 18.45
CA PHE A 225 32.64 9.25 18.45
C PHE A 225 32.26 10.56 17.73
N VAL A 226 31.41 10.52 16.71
CA VAL A 226 31.02 11.70 15.92
C VAL A 226 29.58 12.10 16.26
N PRO A 227 29.28 13.38 16.60
CA PRO A 227 30.19 14.53 16.77
C PRO A 227 30.78 14.67 18.19
N LYS A 228 30.49 13.74 19.10
CA LYS A 228 30.67 13.93 20.55
C LYS A 228 32.14 14.06 21.00
N LYS A 229 33.06 13.36 20.33
CA LYS A 229 34.48 13.27 20.68
C LYS A 229 35.41 13.79 19.59
N MET A 230 35.03 13.68 18.32
CA MET A 230 35.84 14.12 17.18
C MET A 230 34.98 14.58 15.99
N THR A 231 35.60 15.32 15.06
CA THR A 231 34.95 15.73 13.80
C THR A 231 34.95 14.61 12.77
N GLU A 232 34.02 14.65 11.79
CA GLU A 232 33.96 13.66 10.70
C GLU A 232 35.29 13.54 9.94
N ARG A 233 35.98 14.67 9.72
CA ARG A 233 37.25 14.71 8.97
C ARG A 233 38.36 14.00 9.72
N GLU A 234 38.44 14.18 11.04
CA GLU A 234 39.41 13.49 11.88
C GLU A 234 39.10 11.99 11.94
N PHE A 235 37.81 11.62 12.03
CA PHE A 235 37.37 10.22 12.08
C PHE A 235 37.79 9.48 10.82
N TRP A 236 37.50 10.03 9.64
CA TRP A 236 37.86 9.39 8.37
C TRP A 236 39.37 9.37 8.12
N THR A 237 40.13 10.32 8.68
CA THR A 237 41.60 10.36 8.62
C THR A 237 42.22 9.28 9.50
N LYS A 238 41.69 9.08 10.72
CA LYS A 238 42.09 7.97 11.61
C LYS A 238 41.75 6.62 10.98
N TYR A 239 40.53 6.47 10.45
CA TYR A 239 40.09 5.26 9.75
C TYR A 239 40.97 4.93 8.55
N SER A 240 41.31 5.93 7.72
CA SER A 240 42.12 5.71 6.53
C SER A 240 43.57 5.31 6.85
N ARG A 241 44.13 5.84 7.96
CA ARG A 241 45.42 5.41 8.51
C ARG A 241 45.37 3.96 9.00
N ALA A 242 44.30 3.56 9.69
CA ALA A 242 44.13 2.19 10.17
C ALA A 242 44.02 1.18 9.00
N GLU A 243 43.23 1.51 7.97
CA GLU A 243 43.08 0.67 6.78
C GLU A 243 44.37 0.55 5.96
N TYR A 244 45.15 1.65 5.86
CA TYR A 244 46.46 1.63 5.22
C TYR A 244 47.41 0.65 5.91
N LEU A 245 47.45 0.67 7.26
CA LEU A 245 48.26 -0.25 8.04
C LEU A 245 47.81 -1.70 7.86
N HIS A 246 46.51 -1.96 7.76
CA HIS A 246 45.94 -3.30 7.55
C HIS A 246 46.28 -3.88 6.16
N GLY A 247 46.54 -3.03 5.15
CA GLY A 247 46.94 -3.45 3.80
C GLY A 247 48.42 -3.80 3.66
N MET A 248 49.27 -3.44 4.63
CA MET A 248 50.71 -3.72 4.59
C MET A 248 51.01 -5.08 5.22
N LYS A 249 51.75 -5.96 4.53
CA LYS A 249 52.04 -7.34 4.99
C LYS A 249 52.77 -7.43 6.36
N ASN A 250 53.40 -6.34 6.82
CA ASN A 250 54.06 -6.24 8.14
C ASN A 250 53.16 -5.57 9.21
N ALA A 251 51.84 -5.55 8.99
CA ALA A 251 50.82 -4.85 9.78
C ALA A 251 50.82 -5.17 11.28
N PHE A 252 51.23 -6.36 11.70
CA PHE A 252 51.06 -6.82 13.08
C PHE A 252 51.85 -5.97 14.10
N ALA A 253 53.14 -5.72 13.83
CA ALA A 253 53.99 -4.94 14.72
C ALA A 253 53.65 -3.43 14.68
N ALA A 254 53.30 -2.91 13.52
CA ALA A 254 52.93 -1.50 13.35
C ALA A 254 51.52 -1.18 13.88
N ALA A 255 50.56 -2.10 13.71
CA ALA A 255 49.21 -1.97 14.27
C ALA A 255 49.22 -2.12 15.79
N ALA A 256 50.03 -3.02 16.35
CA ALA A 256 50.20 -3.14 17.80
C ALA A 256 50.87 -1.89 18.41
N ALA A 257 51.88 -1.32 17.76
CA ALA A 257 52.52 -0.07 18.21
C ALA A 257 51.58 1.14 18.13
N VAL A 258 50.81 1.27 17.04
CA VAL A 258 49.85 2.37 16.87
C VAL A 258 48.59 2.19 17.74
N ALA A 259 48.15 0.95 17.99
CA ALA A 259 47.06 0.66 18.93
C ALA A 259 47.46 0.92 20.40
N ALA A 260 48.75 0.85 20.72
CA ALA A 260 49.27 1.28 22.02
C ALA A 260 49.30 2.82 22.15
N GLU A 261 49.30 3.56 21.03
CA GLU A 261 49.32 5.03 21.01
C GLU A 261 47.92 5.67 20.94
N ASP A 262 46.90 5.00 20.39
CA ASP A 262 45.53 5.52 20.29
C ASP A 262 44.50 4.39 20.45
N GLU A 263 43.85 4.33 21.64
CA GLU A 263 42.79 3.37 21.94
C GLU A 263 41.61 3.44 20.95
N GLU A 264 41.39 4.60 20.30
CA GLU A 264 40.31 4.79 19.32
C GLU A 264 40.67 4.17 17.96
N LEU A 265 41.96 4.09 17.61
CA LEU A 265 42.44 3.38 16.41
C LEU A 265 42.37 1.85 16.60
N ALA A 266 42.51 1.37 17.83
CA ALA A 266 42.41 -0.06 18.15
C ALA A 266 41.04 -0.64 17.82
N VAL A 267 39.97 0.15 17.91
CA VAL A 267 38.59 -0.27 17.57
C VAL A 267 38.46 -0.65 16.09
N PHE A 268 39.21 -0.01 15.19
CA PHE A 268 39.18 -0.33 13.75
C PHE A 268 40.06 -1.51 13.35
N LEU A 269 41.03 -1.87 14.20
CA LEU A 269 42.00 -2.94 13.97
C LEU A 269 41.55 -4.28 14.54
N LYS A 270 40.75 -4.29 15.62
CA LYS A 270 40.14 -5.50 16.15
C LYS A 270 39.20 -6.14 15.11
N GLN A 271 39.14 -7.47 15.08
CA GLN A 271 38.08 -8.20 14.36
C GLN A 271 36.71 -7.69 14.82
N ASP A 272 35.81 -7.45 13.87
CA ASP A 272 34.45 -6.98 14.15
C ASP A 272 33.72 -8.01 15.05
N GLU A 273 33.68 -7.74 16.36
CA GLU A 273 33.03 -8.62 17.35
C GLU A 273 31.56 -8.91 17.00
N ILE A 274 30.90 -7.94 16.36
CA ILE A 274 29.54 -8.06 15.83
C ILE A 274 29.49 -9.15 14.75
N LEU A 275 30.39 -9.11 13.76
CA LEU A 275 30.43 -10.12 12.70
C LEU A 275 30.85 -11.48 13.24
N ALA A 276 31.80 -11.52 14.18
CA ALA A 276 32.21 -12.75 14.85
C ALA A 276 31.04 -13.36 15.65
N SER A 277 30.25 -12.54 16.34
CA SER A 277 29.05 -13.00 17.06
C SER A 277 27.97 -13.50 16.10
N GLU A 278 27.76 -12.83 14.96
CA GLU A 278 26.82 -13.26 13.91
C GLU A 278 27.25 -14.60 13.30
N ALA A 279 28.55 -14.77 13.01
CA ALA A 279 29.11 -16.02 12.51
C ALA A 279 28.91 -17.16 13.52
N ARG A 280 29.19 -16.93 14.81
CA ARG A 280 28.92 -17.92 15.87
C ARG A 280 27.42 -18.27 15.96
N LYS A 281 26.53 -17.28 15.84
CA LYS A 281 25.07 -17.52 15.78
C LYS A 281 24.68 -18.36 14.56
N LYS A 282 25.28 -18.10 13.38
CA LYS A 282 25.03 -18.88 12.15
C LYS A 282 25.56 -20.31 12.24
N ILE A 283 26.74 -20.51 12.79
CA ILE A 283 27.31 -21.85 13.02
C ILE A 283 26.38 -22.67 13.92
N LYS A 284 25.83 -22.06 14.98
CA LYS A 284 24.81 -22.69 15.83
C LYS A 284 23.49 -23.02 15.11
N ARG A 285 23.21 -22.45 13.93
CA ARG A 285 22.02 -22.80 13.11
C ARG A 285 22.23 -24.06 12.28
N VAL A 286 23.49 -24.39 11.96
CA VAL A 286 23.82 -25.61 11.23
C VAL A 286 23.59 -26.79 12.18
N ASP A 287 23.04 -27.88 11.65
CA ASP A 287 22.79 -29.07 12.45
C ASP A 287 24.11 -29.69 12.91
N PRO A 288 24.37 -29.84 14.22
CA PRO A 288 25.58 -30.48 14.69
C PRO A 288 25.72 -31.95 14.26
N THR A 289 24.63 -32.59 13.83
CA THR A 289 24.66 -33.97 13.30
C THR A 289 24.93 -34.03 11.80
N LEU A 290 25.01 -32.89 11.11
CA LEU A 290 25.40 -32.83 9.70
C LEU A 290 26.93 -32.86 9.62
N ASP A 291 27.45 -34.07 9.45
CA ASP A 291 28.87 -34.32 9.25
C ASP A 291 29.17 -34.40 7.74
N MET A 292 29.71 -33.33 7.17
CA MET A 292 30.13 -33.32 5.77
C MET A 292 31.48 -34.03 5.55
N GLU A 293 32.26 -34.26 6.62
CA GLU A 293 33.54 -34.98 6.58
C GLU A 293 33.29 -36.50 6.53
N ALA A 294 32.18 -36.98 7.11
CA ALA A 294 31.76 -38.38 6.98
C ALA A 294 31.37 -38.76 5.53
N ASP A 295 30.75 -37.85 4.76
CA ASP A 295 30.44 -38.06 3.33
C ASP A 295 31.71 -38.09 2.47
N GLU A 296 32.81 -37.43 2.88
CA GLU A 296 34.12 -37.54 2.22
C GLU A 296 34.75 -38.95 2.39
N GLY A 297 34.29 -39.72 3.38
CA GLY A 297 34.72 -41.09 3.64
C GLY A 297 33.98 -42.17 2.84
N ASP A 298 32.84 -41.83 2.21
CA ASP A 298 31.99 -42.77 1.45
C ASP A 298 32.36 -42.86 -0.05
N ASP A 299 33.30 -42.02 -0.52
CA ASP A 299 33.98 -42.20 -1.81
C ASP A 299 35.02 -43.34 -1.71
N TYR A 300 34.53 -44.58 -1.70
CA TYR A 300 35.31 -45.80 -1.85
C TYR A 300 35.91 -45.95 -3.26
N ILE A 301 36.79 -45.05 -3.72
CA ILE A 301 37.63 -45.29 -4.93
C ILE A 301 39.03 -44.64 -4.80
N HIS A 302 39.97 -45.42 -4.26
CA HIS A 302 41.37 -45.53 -4.67
C HIS A 302 42.06 -44.34 -5.42
N LEU A 303 42.40 -43.21 -4.78
CA LEU A 303 43.52 -42.36 -5.22
C LEU A 303 43.98 -41.40 -4.09
N PRO A 304 45.28 -41.29 -3.78
CA PRO A 304 45.78 -40.51 -2.63
C PRO A 304 45.93 -39.00 -2.90
N ASP A 305 45.09 -38.41 -3.77
CA ASP A 305 45.37 -37.06 -4.31
C ASP A 305 44.15 -36.12 -4.41
N ARG A 306 43.05 -36.40 -3.69
CA ARG A 306 41.90 -35.48 -3.60
C ARG A 306 41.46 -35.30 -2.15
N GLY A 307 42.21 -34.47 -1.43
CA GLY A 307 41.85 -34.11 -0.05
C GLY A 307 43.00 -33.56 0.77
N LEU A 308 44.04 -32.99 0.16
CA LEU A 308 45.07 -32.29 0.92
C LEU A 308 44.40 -31.10 1.62
N PRO A 309 44.44 -31.01 2.96
CA PRO A 309 44.05 -29.78 3.65
C PRO A 309 44.91 -28.67 3.07
N CYS A 310 44.28 -27.65 2.51
CA CYS A 310 44.97 -26.64 1.69
C CYS A 310 45.87 -25.70 2.52
N ASN A 311 46.38 -26.12 3.68
CA ASN A 311 47.30 -25.38 4.54
C ASN A 311 48.32 -26.30 5.24
N ASP A 312 49.00 -27.19 4.52
CA ASP A 312 50.25 -27.79 5.01
C ASP A 312 51.43 -26.80 4.86
N THR A 313 51.32 -25.65 5.51
CA THR A 313 52.51 -24.99 6.06
C THR A 313 52.65 -25.52 7.47
N LYS A 314 53.60 -26.42 7.66
CA LYS A 314 53.92 -27.08 8.92
C LYS A 314 54.27 -26.06 10.01
N GLU A 315 53.27 -25.54 10.71
CA GLU A 315 53.41 -24.95 12.04
C GLU A 315 52.20 -25.37 12.87
N THR A 316 52.29 -26.57 13.43
CA THR A 316 51.42 -27.06 14.51
C THR A 316 51.84 -26.38 15.81
N GLU A 317 51.65 -25.06 15.88
CA GLU A 317 51.46 -24.37 17.16
C GLU A 317 50.00 -23.93 17.20
N HIS A 318 49.36 -24.07 18.36
CA HIS A 318 47.98 -23.65 18.58
C HIS A 318 47.70 -22.28 17.93
N PHE A 319 47.02 -22.26 16.78
CA PHE A 319 46.45 -21.03 16.23
C PHE A 319 45.39 -20.55 17.21
N GLN A 320 45.81 -19.78 18.22
CA GLN A 320 44.95 -18.74 18.76
C GLN A 320 44.47 -17.94 17.53
N PRO A 321 43.15 -17.75 17.34
CA PRO A 321 42.69 -16.91 16.25
C PRO A 321 43.31 -15.53 16.49
N ASP A 322 44.30 -15.15 15.68
CA ASP A 322 44.93 -13.84 15.79
C ASP A 322 43.83 -12.79 15.69
N PRO A 323 43.53 -12.04 16.77
CA PRO A 323 42.35 -11.16 16.83
C PRO A 323 42.41 -9.98 15.86
N TYR A 324 43.52 -9.86 15.13
CA TYR A 324 43.85 -8.79 14.19
C TYR A 324 44.02 -9.27 12.73
N LYS A 325 43.94 -10.58 12.43
CA LYS A 325 43.98 -11.07 11.04
C LYS A 325 42.56 -11.19 10.49
N ARG A 326 42.21 -10.39 9.48
CA ARG A 326 41.03 -10.64 8.62
C ARG A 326 41.43 -11.65 7.55
N SER A 327 40.74 -12.79 7.50
CA SER A 327 40.93 -13.73 6.39
C SER A 327 40.19 -13.21 5.16
N PHE A 328 40.80 -13.28 3.98
CA PHE A 328 40.17 -12.85 2.73
C PHE A 328 38.79 -13.50 2.50
N GLY A 329 38.61 -14.76 2.91
CA GLY A 329 37.32 -15.45 2.84
C GLY A 329 36.23 -14.80 3.70
N GLN A 330 36.56 -14.27 4.88
CA GLN A 330 35.60 -13.52 5.70
C GLN A 330 35.19 -12.21 5.03
N GLU A 331 36.13 -11.49 4.42
CA GLU A 331 35.86 -10.23 3.71
C GLU A 331 35.00 -10.46 2.47
N LEU A 332 35.30 -11.51 1.69
CA LEU A 332 34.53 -11.89 0.51
C LEU A 332 33.09 -12.28 0.88
N ASN A 333 32.91 -13.13 1.90
CA ASN A 333 31.59 -13.54 2.36
C ASN A 333 30.78 -12.36 2.90
N GLN A 334 31.44 -11.42 3.58
CA GLN A 334 30.80 -10.21 4.07
C GLN A 334 30.36 -9.30 2.93
N HIS A 335 31.23 -9.07 1.94
CA HIS A 335 30.90 -8.27 0.77
C HIS A 335 29.73 -8.89 -0.02
N ALA A 336 29.76 -10.21 -0.24
CA ALA A 336 28.67 -10.94 -0.89
C ALA A 336 27.34 -10.80 -0.12
N ALA A 337 27.37 -10.92 1.21
CA ALA A 337 26.18 -10.73 2.04
C ALA A 337 25.61 -9.31 1.94
N VAL A 338 26.48 -8.29 1.85
CA VAL A 338 26.07 -6.89 1.69
C VAL A 338 25.46 -6.64 0.31
N VAL A 339 26.07 -7.19 -0.76
CA VAL A 339 25.54 -7.09 -2.12
C VAL A 339 24.15 -7.72 -2.22
N LEU A 340 23.97 -8.91 -1.65
CA LEU A 340 22.68 -9.62 -1.63
C LEU A 340 21.60 -8.89 -0.83
N ARG A 341 21.97 -8.17 0.24
CA ARG A 341 21.01 -7.37 1.04
C ARG A 341 20.49 -6.13 0.29
N GLY A 342 21.29 -5.56 -0.62
CA GLY A 342 20.95 -4.40 -1.46
C GLY A 342 20.64 -3.10 -0.69
N ARG A 343 20.44 -1.98 -1.43
CA ARG A 343 20.08 -0.66 -0.87
C ARG A 343 18.73 -0.16 -1.37
N ILE A 344 18.03 0.65 -0.57
CA ILE A 344 16.87 1.44 -1.04
C ILE A 344 17.35 2.83 -1.49
N VAL A 345 16.75 3.37 -2.55
CA VAL A 345 17.23 4.60 -3.23
C VAL A 345 17.18 5.86 -2.34
N ASP A 346 16.31 5.88 -1.32
CA ASP A 346 16.10 7.04 -0.42
C ASP A 346 17.19 7.20 0.67
N GLU A 347 18.18 6.31 0.75
CA GLU A 347 19.23 6.34 1.79
C GLU A 347 20.39 7.32 1.48
N LEU A 348 20.27 8.23 0.50
CA LEU A 348 21.32 9.21 0.20
C LEU A 348 21.19 10.51 1.03
N GLY A 349 20.84 10.36 2.32
CA GLY A 349 20.73 11.45 3.29
C GLY A 349 22.00 11.67 4.11
N ASP A 350 21.89 12.40 5.23
CA ASP A 350 23.00 12.63 6.16
C ASP A 350 23.63 11.30 6.62
N PRO A 351 24.98 11.18 6.64
CA PRO A 351 25.68 9.92 6.92
C PRO A 351 25.29 9.29 8.27
N ARG A 352 24.91 10.12 9.24
CA ARG A 352 24.39 9.68 10.54
C ARG A 352 22.99 9.07 10.47
N SER A 353 22.06 9.70 9.75
CA SER A 353 20.71 9.16 9.57
C SER A 353 20.76 7.80 8.87
N VAL A 354 21.72 7.62 7.95
CA VAL A 354 21.89 6.35 7.26
C VAL A 354 22.58 5.31 8.14
N ALA A 355 23.56 5.71 8.95
CA ALA A 355 24.16 4.83 9.96
C ALA A 355 23.11 4.33 10.98
N GLU A 356 22.21 5.20 11.43
CA GLU A 356 21.09 4.86 12.32
C GLU A 356 20.06 3.95 11.63
N ALA A 357 19.67 4.24 10.38
CA ALA A 357 18.74 3.42 9.61
C ALA A 357 19.29 2.00 9.33
N LEU A 358 20.59 1.89 9.02
CA LEU A 358 21.25 0.60 8.84
C LEU A 358 21.44 -0.15 10.17
N HIS A 359 21.52 0.55 11.31
CA HIS A 359 21.57 -0.05 12.64
C HIS A 359 20.24 -0.68 13.01
N THR A 360 19.16 0.09 12.92
CA THR A 360 17.79 -0.36 13.24
C THR A 360 17.34 -1.49 12.32
N ARG A 361 17.64 -1.43 11.01
CA ARG A 361 17.34 -2.52 10.07
C ARG A 361 18.03 -3.84 10.42
N LYS A 362 19.23 -3.81 11.03
CA LYS A 362 19.95 -5.01 11.47
C LYS A 362 19.37 -5.58 12.77
N GLU A 363 18.97 -4.74 13.72
CA GLU A 363 18.36 -5.18 14.99
C GLU A 363 16.98 -5.80 14.78
N VAL A 364 16.18 -5.27 13.85
CA VAL A 364 14.86 -5.81 13.51
C VAL A 364 14.95 -7.19 12.82
N GLY A 365 16.11 -7.52 12.23
CA GLY A 365 16.36 -8.82 11.61
C GLY A 365 16.85 -9.93 12.56
N GLU A 366 17.05 -9.65 13.85
CA GLU A 366 17.41 -10.67 14.84
C GLU A 366 16.16 -11.48 15.25
N GLU A 367 15.87 -12.52 14.48
CA GLU A 367 14.78 -13.47 14.77
C GLU A 367 15.04 -14.23 16.08
N SER A 368 14.00 -14.35 16.90
CA SER A 368 14.01 -15.08 18.18
C SER A 368 14.30 -16.58 18.01
N SER A 369 14.77 -17.24 19.07
CA SER A 369 15.07 -18.69 19.04
C SER A 369 13.83 -19.56 18.78
N GLU A 370 12.63 -19.09 19.12
CA GLU A 370 11.38 -19.83 18.90
C GLU A 370 10.94 -19.76 17.42
N THR A 371 11.15 -18.63 16.75
CA THR A 371 10.91 -18.49 15.31
C THR A 371 11.83 -19.39 14.48
N LEU A 372 13.03 -19.71 14.98
CA LEU A 372 14.01 -20.55 14.30
C LEU A 372 13.56 -22.01 14.14
N GLY A 373 13.01 -22.60 15.21
CA GLY A 373 12.49 -23.97 15.17
C GLY A 373 11.34 -24.11 14.18
N ASN A 374 10.41 -23.15 14.23
CA ASN A 374 9.26 -23.09 13.31
C ASN A 374 9.70 -22.90 11.85
N GLU A 375 10.73 -22.10 11.59
CA GLU A 375 11.24 -21.89 10.24
C GLU A 375 11.95 -23.14 9.69
N ARG A 376 12.73 -23.84 10.52
CA ARG A 376 13.37 -25.10 10.14
C ARG A 376 12.32 -26.17 9.79
N SER A 377 11.29 -26.32 10.61
CA SER A 377 10.16 -27.21 10.32
C SER A 377 9.45 -26.80 9.03
N ARG A 378 9.20 -25.51 8.80
CA ARG A 378 8.58 -25.02 7.57
C ARG A 378 9.42 -25.34 6.33
N ARG A 379 10.73 -25.12 6.37
CA ARG A 379 11.63 -25.44 5.23
C ARG A 379 11.68 -26.94 4.96
N ALA A 380 11.73 -27.76 6.01
CA ALA A 380 11.67 -29.22 5.87
C ALA A 380 10.35 -29.66 5.22
N SER A 381 9.22 -29.08 5.62
CA SER A 381 7.93 -29.33 4.97
C SER A 381 7.92 -28.91 3.50
N GLN A 382 8.43 -27.71 3.18
CA GLN A 382 8.50 -27.21 1.81
C GLN A 382 9.41 -28.04 0.90
N MET A 383 10.54 -28.53 1.42
CA MET A 383 11.45 -29.39 0.65
C MET A 383 10.93 -30.82 0.47
N ALA A 384 10.06 -31.29 1.38
CA ALA A 384 9.42 -32.60 1.30
C ALA A 384 8.18 -32.61 0.38
N GLU A 385 7.59 -31.44 0.09
CA GLU A 385 6.46 -31.31 -0.83
C GLU A 385 6.91 -31.50 -2.29
N ILE A 386 6.35 -32.50 -2.98
CA ILE A 386 6.59 -32.78 -4.40
C ILE A 386 5.36 -32.32 -5.19
N GLU A 387 5.54 -31.34 -6.09
CA GLU A 387 4.46 -30.70 -6.86
C GLU A 387 3.63 -31.72 -7.66
N ASP A 388 4.27 -32.72 -8.27
CA ASP A 388 3.63 -33.76 -9.08
C ASP A 388 2.68 -34.69 -8.29
N LEU A 389 2.87 -34.80 -6.97
CA LEU A 389 2.04 -35.63 -6.09
C LEU A 389 0.91 -34.85 -5.40
N GLN A 390 0.87 -33.53 -5.57
CA GLN A 390 -0.19 -32.69 -5.01
C GLN A 390 -1.44 -32.74 -5.91
N ALA A 391 -2.62 -32.83 -5.29
CA ALA A 391 -3.85 -32.58 -6.02
C ALA A 391 -3.80 -31.16 -6.60
N PRO A 392 -4.28 -30.91 -7.83
CA PRO A 392 -4.41 -29.56 -8.36
C PRO A 392 -5.11 -28.68 -7.32
N SER A 393 -4.49 -27.55 -6.97
CA SER A 393 -5.06 -26.61 -6.02
C SER A 393 -6.34 -26.05 -6.62
N GLU A 394 -7.47 -26.68 -6.30
CA GLU A 394 -8.77 -26.16 -6.69
C GLU A 394 -8.94 -24.82 -5.96
N PRO A 395 -9.15 -23.71 -6.69
CA PRO A 395 -9.45 -22.44 -6.03
C PRO A 395 -10.66 -22.66 -5.12
N PRO A 396 -10.76 -21.96 -3.98
CA PRO A 396 -11.90 -22.09 -3.08
C PRO A 396 -13.14 -21.46 -3.75
N VAL A 397 -13.73 -22.19 -4.70
CA VAL A 397 -14.96 -21.84 -5.37
C VAL A 397 -16.08 -22.63 -4.70
N ALA A 398 -17.14 -21.94 -4.29
CA ALA A 398 -18.33 -22.63 -3.85
C ALA A 398 -18.89 -23.46 -5.04
N PRO A 399 -19.00 -24.80 -4.92
CA PRO A 399 -19.55 -25.60 -5.99
C PRO A 399 -21.02 -25.20 -6.22
N LEU A 400 -21.30 -24.62 -7.39
CA LEU A 400 -22.64 -24.16 -7.75
C LEU A 400 -23.49 -25.38 -8.15
N SER A 401 -24.32 -25.87 -7.24
CA SER A 401 -25.28 -26.94 -7.55
C SER A 401 -26.53 -26.35 -8.21
N ILE A 402 -26.54 -26.33 -9.54
CA ILE A 402 -27.73 -25.98 -10.32
C ILE A 402 -28.70 -27.16 -10.28
N LYS A 403 -29.89 -26.95 -9.70
CA LYS A 403 -30.91 -28.01 -9.53
C LYS A 403 -31.48 -28.51 -10.86
N ASP A 404 -31.83 -27.59 -11.76
CA ASP A 404 -32.24 -27.92 -13.13
C ASP A 404 -31.64 -26.89 -14.11
N PRO A 405 -30.63 -27.28 -14.91
CA PRO A 405 -30.08 -26.42 -15.94
C PRO A 405 -31.10 -25.99 -17.01
N ARG A 406 -32.20 -26.73 -17.18
CA ARG A 406 -33.21 -26.46 -18.22
C ARG A 406 -34.04 -25.22 -17.91
N ASP A 407 -34.31 -24.95 -16.64
CA ASP A 407 -35.05 -23.76 -16.21
C ASP A 407 -34.34 -22.46 -16.63
N TYR A 408 -33.00 -22.46 -16.66
CA TYR A 408 -32.22 -21.33 -17.18
C TYR A 408 -32.52 -21.10 -18.68
N PHE A 409 -32.46 -22.16 -19.49
CA PHE A 409 -32.69 -22.06 -20.94
C PHE A 409 -34.15 -21.77 -21.29
N ASP A 410 -35.10 -22.35 -20.57
CA ASP A 410 -36.54 -22.13 -20.77
C ASP A 410 -36.93 -20.69 -20.39
N SER A 411 -36.32 -20.12 -19.34
CA SER A 411 -36.55 -18.71 -18.97
C SER A 411 -35.98 -17.73 -19.99
N GLN A 412 -34.84 -18.04 -20.61
CA GLN A 412 -34.29 -17.24 -21.70
C GLN A 412 -35.16 -17.30 -22.95
N GLN A 413 -35.66 -18.49 -23.32
CA GLN A 413 -36.61 -18.61 -24.43
C GLN A 413 -37.90 -17.81 -24.16
N ALA A 414 -38.44 -17.89 -22.95
CA ALA A 414 -39.63 -17.12 -22.58
C ALA A 414 -39.42 -15.60 -22.69
N ASN A 415 -38.23 -15.10 -22.34
CA ASN A 415 -37.88 -13.68 -22.49
C ASN A 415 -37.63 -13.28 -23.95
N ALA A 416 -36.95 -14.11 -24.74
CA ALA A 416 -36.70 -13.88 -26.16
C ALA A 416 -38.01 -13.86 -26.98
N ILE A 417 -38.96 -14.75 -26.64
CA ILE A 417 -40.29 -14.76 -27.25
C ILE A 417 -41.10 -13.53 -26.83
N LYS A 418 -41.05 -13.13 -25.56
CA LYS A 418 -41.68 -11.89 -25.08
C LYS A 418 -41.17 -10.63 -25.77
N THR A 419 -39.87 -10.53 -26.03
CA THR A 419 -39.30 -9.38 -26.76
C THR A 419 -39.68 -9.34 -28.25
N LEU A 420 -40.11 -10.47 -28.81
CA LEU A 420 -40.60 -10.56 -30.20
C LEU A 420 -42.14 -10.36 -30.28
N GLU A 421 -42.85 -10.62 -29.18
CA GLU A 421 -44.32 -10.54 -29.04
C GLU A 421 -44.89 -9.11 -29.05
N ASP A 422 -44.08 -8.05 -28.94
CA ASP A 422 -44.56 -6.66 -29.11
C ASP A 422 -44.99 -6.33 -30.56
N SER A 423 -44.85 -7.27 -31.52
CA SER A 423 -45.29 -7.04 -32.91
C SER A 423 -46.33 -8.00 -33.49
N VAL A 424 -46.66 -9.15 -32.86
CA VAL A 424 -47.64 -10.10 -33.44
C VAL A 424 -48.46 -10.81 -32.37
N VAL A 425 -49.75 -10.49 -32.32
CA VAL A 425 -50.80 -11.23 -31.59
C VAL A 425 -50.94 -12.62 -32.22
N GLY A 426 -50.41 -13.66 -31.56
CA GLY A 426 -50.40 -15.00 -32.14
C GLY A 426 -49.91 -16.08 -31.17
N ASN A 427 -50.68 -16.28 -30.10
CA ASN A 427 -50.44 -17.24 -29.03
C ASN A 427 -50.31 -18.69 -29.56
N ARG A 428 -49.14 -19.34 -29.40
CA ARG A 428 -48.99 -20.81 -29.27
C ARG A 428 -47.64 -21.15 -28.62
N ARG A 429 -47.63 -21.29 -27.29
CA ARG A 429 -46.58 -22.05 -26.59
C ARG A 429 -46.69 -23.51 -26.99
N TYR A 430 -45.88 -23.96 -27.94
CA TYR A 430 -45.74 -25.39 -28.19
C TYR A 430 -44.87 -26.01 -27.09
N LYS A 431 -45.48 -26.46 -25.99
CA LYS A 431 -44.84 -27.44 -25.10
C LYS A 431 -44.85 -28.80 -25.78
N PHE A 432 -43.99 -28.99 -26.77
CA PHE A 432 -43.75 -30.32 -27.33
C PHE A 432 -42.87 -31.11 -26.35
N ARG A 433 -43.49 -31.79 -25.39
CA ARG A 433 -42.86 -32.97 -24.76
C ARG A 433 -43.02 -34.14 -25.73
N VAL A 434 -42.30 -34.10 -26.84
CA VAL A 434 -42.18 -35.26 -27.73
C VAL A 434 -41.16 -36.19 -27.08
N SER A 435 -41.52 -37.45 -26.89
CA SER A 435 -40.55 -38.43 -26.40
C SER A 435 -39.42 -38.55 -27.44
N THR A 436 -38.19 -38.78 -27.01
CA THR A 436 -37.05 -38.93 -27.94
C THR A 436 -37.33 -39.99 -29.01
N LEU A 437 -38.14 -41.00 -28.69
CA LEU A 437 -38.57 -42.06 -29.59
C LEU A 437 -39.55 -41.58 -30.67
N ASP A 438 -40.52 -40.72 -30.31
CA ASP A 438 -41.50 -40.19 -31.25
C ASP A 438 -40.85 -39.17 -32.21
N ALA A 439 -39.92 -38.36 -31.69
CA ALA A 439 -39.13 -37.43 -32.49
C ALA A 439 -38.23 -38.19 -33.48
N PHE A 440 -37.59 -39.27 -33.02
CA PHE A 440 -36.76 -40.12 -33.87
C PHE A 440 -37.59 -40.86 -34.93
N SER A 441 -38.78 -41.37 -34.57
CA SER A 441 -39.68 -42.04 -35.50
C SER A 441 -40.20 -41.08 -36.57
N SER A 442 -40.54 -39.85 -36.17
CA SER A 442 -40.94 -38.77 -37.09
C SER A 442 -39.80 -38.37 -38.02
N LEU A 443 -38.59 -38.15 -37.48
CA LEU A 443 -37.40 -37.83 -38.26
C LEU A 443 -37.06 -38.94 -39.26
N LYS A 444 -37.13 -40.21 -38.83
CA LYS A 444 -36.90 -41.37 -39.71
C LYS A 444 -37.94 -41.44 -40.82
N GLY A 445 -39.20 -41.12 -40.51
CA GLY A 445 -40.27 -40.97 -41.49
C GLY A 445 -39.93 -39.91 -42.54
N PHE A 446 -39.60 -38.69 -42.09
CA PHE A 446 -39.22 -37.57 -42.97
C PHE A 446 -37.97 -37.87 -43.81
N ILE A 447 -36.94 -38.51 -43.25
CA ILE A 447 -35.73 -38.90 -44.00
C ILE A 447 -36.06 -39.92 -45.09
N SER A 448 -36.93 -40.89 -44.78
CA SER A 448 -37.37 -41.90 -45.75
C SER A 448 -38.18 -41.26 -46.87
N GLU A 449 -39.04 -40.29 -46.54
CA GLU A 449 -39.82 -39.51 -47.50
C GLU A 449 -38.91 -38.68 -48.43
N ILE A 450 -37.94 -37.94 -47.88
CA ILE A 450 -36.93 -37.16 -48.64
C ILE A 450 -36.09 -38.07 -49.55
N ASN A 451 -35.69 -39.25 -49.08
CA ASN A 451 -34.93 -40.22 -49.89
C ASN A 451 -35.76 -40.81 -51.04
N SER A 452 -37.09 -40.89 -50.88
CA SER A 452 -37.99 -41.46 -51.88
C SER A 452 -38.50 -40.46 -52.93
N GLN A 453 -38.71 -39.21 -52.54
CA GLN A 453 -39.32 -38.18 -53.39
C GLN A 453 -38.35 -37.04 -53.78
N GLY A 454 -37.17 -36.97 -53.14
CA GLY A 454 -36.29 -35.82 -53.22
C GLY A 454 -36.86 -34.61 -52.46
N LEU A 455 -36.09 -33.51 -52.38
CA LEU A 455 -36.60 -32.26 -51.82
C LEU A 455 -37.57 -31.62 -52.84
N LEU A 456 -38.87 -31.73 -52.60
CA LEU A 456 -39.92 -31.18 -53.47
C LEU A 456 -40.06 -29.66 -53.33
N GLU A 457 -39.62 -29.08 -52.22
CA GLU A 457 -39.66 -27.64 -51.96
C GLU A 457 -38.26 -27.00 -52.10
N PRO A 458 -38.17 -25.76 -52.61
CA PRO A 458 -36.93 -25.00 -52.61
C PRO A 458 -36.36 -24.90 -51.19
N ILE A 459 -35.07 -25.21 -51.01
CA ILE A 459 -34.35 -25.18 -49.71
C ILE A 459 -34.53 -23.82 -48.99
N VAL A 460 -34.74 -22.75 -49.75
CA VAL A 460 -35.07 -21.42 -49.24
C VAL A 460 -36.24 -20.89 -50.05
N SER A 461 -37.30 -20.45 -49.37
CA SER A 461 -38.40 -19.75 -50.05
C SER A 461 -37.86 -18.49 -50.72
N PRO A 462 -38.13 -18.27 -52.02
CA PRO A 462 -37.59 -17.12 -52.77
C PRO A 462 -38.01 -15.78 -52.15
N GLU A 463 -39.18 -15.73 -51.50
CA GLU A 463 -39.69 -14.56 -50.79
C GLU A 463 -38.85 -14.21 -49.55
N ALA A 464 -38.48 -15.20 -48.74
CA ALA A 464 -37.60 -14.98 -47.59
C ALA A 464 -36.19 -14.56 -48.03
N ALA A 465 -35.65 -15.20 -49.08
CA ALA A 465 -34.38 -14.80 -49.66
C ALA A 465 -34.43 -13.34 -50.13
N PHE A 466 -35.47 -12.95 -50.87
CA PHE A 466 -35.66 -11.58 -51.33
C PHE A 466 -35.81 -10.58 -50.18
N LYS A 467 -36.52 -10.94 -49.09
CA LYS A 467 -36.63 -10.11 -47.89
C LYS A 467 -35.28 -9.92 -47.18
N VAL A 468 -34.47 -10.97 -47.08
CA VAL A 468 -33.12 -10.90 -46.52
C VAL A 468 -32.21 -10.06 -47.42
N PHE A 469 -32.24 -10.27 -48.74
CA PHE A 469 -31.42 -9.49 -49.67
C PHE A 469 -31.83 -8.02 -49.69
N SER A 470 -33.11 -7.69 -49.72
CA SER A 470 -33.59 -6.30 -49.70
C SER A 470 -33.21 -5.56 -48.42
N THR A 471 -33.37 -6.19 -47.25
CA THR A 471 -32.91 -5.63 -45.97
C THR A 471 -31.39 -5.46 -45.94
N LEU A 472 -30.62 -6.43 -46.43
CA LEU A 472 -29.17 -6.32 -46.52
C LEU A 472 -28.74 -5.19 -47.48
N THR A 473 -29.38 -5.07 -48.65
CA THR A 473 -29.10 -3.98 -49.59
C THR A 473 -29.42 -2.60 -49.01
N GLN A 474 -30.52 -2.47 -48.25
CA GLN A 474 -30.86 -1.22 -47.55
C GLN A 474 -29.82 -0.87 -46.47
N THR A 475 -29.38 -1.86 -45.67
CA THR A 475 -28.35 -1.63 -44.64
C THR A 475 -27.01 -1.24 -45.26
N ILE A 476 -26.54 -1.92 -46.31
CA ILE A 476 -25.29 -1.57 -47.03
C ILE A 476 -25.39 -0.16 -47.65
N SER A 477 -26.57 0.18 -48.19
CA SER A 477 -26.79 1.52 -48.73
C SER A 477 -26.73 2.59 -47.64
N SER A 478 -27.27 2.32 -46.44
CA SER A 478 -27.24 3.23 -45.30
C SER A 478 -25.84 3.37 -44.67
N THR A 479 -25.05 2.30 -44.61
CA THR A 479 -23.70 2.32 -44.03
C THR A 479 -22.71 3.05 -44.92
N LYS A 480 -22.89 3.04 -46.25
CA LYS A 480 -22.08 3.79 -47.21
C LYS A 480 -22.12 5.31 -47.01
N TYR A 481 -23.19 5.85 -46.42
CA TYR A 481 -23.30 7.28 -46.10
C TYR A 481 -22.75 7.63 -44.71
N ASN A 482 -22.61 6.65 -43.81
CA ASN A 482 -22.18 6.85 -42.42
C ASN A 482 -20.71 6.49 -42.19
N LEU A 483 -20.20 5.47 -42.88
CA LEU A 483 -18.80 5.09 -42.90
C LEU A 483 -18.18 5.69 -44.16
N GLY A 484 -17.13 6.47 -44.02
CA GLY A 484 -16.47 7.14 -45.14
C GLY A 484 -16.07 6.20 -46.28
N LYS A 485 -15.61 6.78 -47.40
CA LYS A 485 -15.09 6.02 -48.56
C LYS A 485 -13.99 5.01 -48.20
N ASN A 486 -13.35 5.16 -47.03
CA ASN A 486 -12.34 4.26 -46.47
C ASN A 486 -12.80 3.71 -45.11
N PRO A 487 -12.54 2.42 -44.79
CA PRO A 487 -12.89 1.81 -43.51
C PRO A 487 -12.07 2.32 -42.31
N HIS A 488 -11.03 3.13 -42.55
CA HIS A 488 -10.12 3.66 -41.53
C HIS A 488 -10.34 5.15 -41.19
N ASP A 489 -11.13 5.87 -41.98
CA ASP A 489 -11.40 7.29 -41.70
C ASP A 489 -12.53 7.39 -40.67
N SER A 490 -12.20 7.72 -39.42
CA SER A 490 -13.19 7.96 -38.38
C SER A 490 -13.97 9.24 -38.71
N VAL A 491 -15.28 9.24 -38.45
CA VAL A 491 -16.14 10.43 -38.59
C VAL A 491 -15.59 11.61 -37.78
N LEU A 492 -14.87 11.33 -36.68
CA LEU A 492 -14.20 12.32 -35.85
C LEU A 492 -13.05 13.04 -36.56
N ASP A 493 -12.38 12.41 -37.53
CA ASP A 493 -11.22 12.98 -38.22
C ASP A 493 -11.62 13.91 -39.37
N ARG A 494 -12.92 13.96 -39.71
CA ARG A 494 -13.51 14.86 -40.71
C ARG A 494 -13.97 16.19 -40.12
N LEU A 495 -14.04 16.29 -38.79
CA LEU A 495 -14.47 17.49 -38.08
C LEU A 495 -13.28 18.44 -37.85
N PRO A 496 -13.52 19.76 -37.77
CA PRO A 496 -12.50 20.70 -37.31
C PRO A 496 -11.95 20.28 -35.94
N ASN A 497 -10.62 20.27 -35.79
CA ASN A 497 -9.95 19.84 -34.56
C ASN A 497 -10.46 20.57 -33.30
N ALA A 498 -10.81 21.86 -33.42
CA ALA A 498 -11.39 22.63 -32.32
C ALA A 498 -12.73 22.04 -31.82
N THR A 499 -13.65 21.74 -32.75
CA THR A 499 -14.95 21.13 -32.41
C THR A 499 -14.82 19.70 -31.90
N LYS A 500 -13.82 18.96 -32.41
CA LYS A 500 -13.49 17.61 -31.95
C LYS A 500 -13.01 17.63 -30.50
N ASP A 501 -12.07 18.51 -30.17
CA ASP A 501 -11.52 18.63 -28.82
C ASP A 501 -12.58 19.10 -27.82
N GLU A 502 -13.45 20.04 -28.21
CA GLU A 502 -14.59 20.47 -27.39
C GLU A 502 -15.58 19.33 -27.13
N LEU A 503 -15.93 18.55 -28.16
CA LEU A 503 -16.84 17.42 -28.02
C LEU A 503 -16.27 16.32 -27.12
N LEU A 504 -14.98 15.99 -27.27
CA LEU A 504 -14.28 15.02 -26.42
C LEU A 504 -14.19 15.51 -24.97
N HIS A 505 -13.92 16.80 -24.77
CA HIS A 505 -13.93 17.42 -23.45
C HIS A 505 -15.32 17.37 -22.78
N HIS A 506 -16.38 17.69 -23.53
CA HIS A 506 -17.75 17.56 -23.05
C HIS A 506 -18.12 16.10 -22.74
N TRP A 507 -17.65 15.14 -23.53
CA TRP A 507 -17.91 13.72 -23.28
C TRP A 507 -17.23 13.23 -22.01
N THR A 508 -15.95 13.56 -21.81
CA THR A 508 -15.22 13.19 -20.59
C THR A 508 -15.86 13.85 -19.35
N ALA A 509 -16.31 15.10 -19.46
CA ALA A 509 -17.07 15.77 -18.40
C ALA A 509 -18.40 15.07 -18.10
N ILE A 510 -19.17 14.67 -19.12
CA ILE A 510 -20.44 13.93 -18.95
C ILE A 510 -20.19 12.58 -18.28
N GLN A 511 -19.18 11.83 -18.71
CA GLN A 511 -18.85 10.53 -18.10
C GLN A 511 -18.52 10.66 -16.61
N GLU A 512 -17.76 11.70 -16.25
CA GLU A 512 -17.44 11.97 -14.85
C GLU A 512 -18.66 12.41 -14.04
N LEU A 513 -19.49 13.30 -14.60
CA LEU A 513 -20.75 13.72 -13.95
C LEU A 513 -21.71 12.54 -13.76
N LEU A 514 -21.86 11.67 -14.77
CA LEU A 514 -22.69 10.47 -14.70
C LEU A 514 -22.15 9.48 -13.66
N LYS A 515 -20.84 9.28 -13.59
CA LYS A 515 -20.21 8.43 -12.56
C LYS A 515 -20.50 8.94 -11.15
N HIS A 516 -20.40 10.25 -10.93
CA HIS A 516 -20.76 10.87 -9.65
C HIS A 516 -22.28 10.85 -9.39
N PHE A 517 -23.10 10.96 -10.43
CA PHE A 517 -24.55 10.90 -10.34
C PHE A 517 -24.99 9.50 -9.91
N TRP A 518 -24.60 8.45 -10.64
CA TRP A 518 -24.97 7.07 -10.36
C TRP A 518 -24.39 6.56 -9.03
N SER A 519 -23.18 6.96 -8.66
CA SER A 519 -22.61 6.60 -7.35
C SER A 519 -23.29 7.29 -6.16
N SER A 520 -24.09 8.33 -6.40
CA SER A 520 -24.86 9.00 -5.35
C SER A 520 -26.20 8.29 -5.06
N TYR A 521 -26.58 7.27 -5.84
CA TYR A 521 -27.77 6.46 -5.62
C TYR A 521 -27.45 5.17 -4.83
N PRO A 522 -28.33 4.73 -3.91
CA PRO A 522 -29.60 5.37 -3.55
C PRO A 522 -29.41 6.65 -2.72
N VAL A 523 -30.16 7.72 -3.04
CA VAL A 523 -30.06 9.01 -2.33
C VAL A 523 -30.75 8.89 -0.97
N THR A 524 -30.00 8.44 0.03
CA THR A 524 -30.46 8.23 1.42
C THR A 524 -30.33 9.46 2.31
N THR A 525 -29.43 10.39 1.96
CA THR A 525 -29.05 11.54 2.82
C THR A 525 -29.34 12.87 2.12
N LYS A 526 -29.70 13.92 2.89
CA LYS A 526 -29.92 15.28 2.38
C LYS A 526 -28.73 15.84 1.59
N TYR A 527 -27.50 15.47 1.99
CA TYR A 527 -26.28 15.81 1.27
C TYR A 527 -26.27 15.29 -0.18
N PHE A 528 -26.60 14.00 -0.36
CA PHE A 528 -26.65 13.39 -1.69
C PHE A 528 -27.75 14.02 -2.55
N TYR A 529 -28.85 14.48 -1.96
CA TYR A 529 -29.89 15.20 -2.69
C TYR A 529 -29.36 16.52 -3.27
N ALA A 530 -28.76 17.37 -2.43
CA ALA A 530 -28.17 18.63 -2.89
C ALA A 530 -27.06 18.40 -3.95
N LYS A 531 -26.29 17.32 -3.79
CA LYS A 531 -25.26 16.91 -4.77
C LYS A 531 -25.89 16.49 -6.10
N VAL A 532 -26.88 15.62 -6.09
CA VAL A 532 -27.56 15.13 -7.31
C VAL A 532 -28.25 16.27 -8.05
N THR A 533 -28.86 17.23 -7.34
CA THR A 533 -29.42 18.44 -7.96
C THR A 533 -28.33 19.28 -8.65
N LYS A 534 -27.21 19.54 -7.98
CA LYS A 534 -26.07 20.26 -8.59
C LYS A 534 -25.50 19.54 -9.82
N LEU A 535 -25.40 18.21 -9.75
CA LEU A 535 -24.95 17.37 -10.87
C LEU A 535 -25.93 17.43 -12.05
N LYS A 536 -27.24 17.39 -11.76
CA LYS A 536 -28.30 17.54 -12.75
C LYS A 536 -28.23 18.89 -13.45
N ASP A 537 -28.06 19.98 -12.71
CA ASP A 537 -27.95 21.33 -13.28
C ASP A 537 -26.70 21.47 -14.17
N ALA A 538 -25.57 20.94 -13.72
CA ALA A 538 -24.34 20.90 -14.51
C ALA A 538 -24.50 20.07 -15.80
N MET A 539 -25.18 18.93 -15.72
CA MET A 539 -25.52 18.09 -16.88
C MET A 539 -26.44 18.83 -17.86
N SER A 540 -27.44 19.58 -17.37
CA SER A 540 -28.32 20.40 -18.21
C SER A 540 -27.57 21.53 -18.93
N GLN A 541 -26.58 22.16 -18.28
CA GLN A 541 -25.74 23.16 -18.95
C GLN A 541 -24.91 22.59 -20.09
N ILE A 542 -24.36 21.37 -19.92
CA ILE A 542 -23.62 20.70 -21.00
C ILE A 542 -24.57 20.26 -22.11
N TYR A 543 -25.78 19.79 -21.77
CA TYR A 543 -26.81 19.44 -22.75
C TYR A 543 -27.11 20.61 -23.70
N LEU A 544 -27.30 21.83 -23.16
CA LEU A 544 -27.52 23.03 -23.98
C LEU A 544 -26.33 23.35 -24.89
N LYS A 545 -25.10 23.22 -24.38
CA LYS A 545 -23.88 23.45 -25.18
C LYS A 545 -23.72 22.44 -26.31
N LEU A 546 -24.06 21.17 -26.07
CA LEU A 546 -24.04 20.14 -27.11
C LEU A 546 -25.06 20.44 -28.23
N GLN A 547 -26.22 20.97 -27.85
CA GLN A 547 -27.24 21.40 -28.80
C GLN A 547 -26.77 22.64 -29.61
N GLU A 548 -26.10 23.60 -28.98
CA GLU A 548 -25.49 24.75 -29.64
C GLU A 548 -24.37 24.34 -30.62
N ILE A 549 -23.53 23.37 -30.24
CA ILE A 549 -22.50 22.80 -31.12
C ILE A 549 -23.15 22.11 -32.33
N LYS A 550 -24.26 21.40 -32.14
CA LYS A 550 -25.01 20.78 -33.24
C LYS A 550 -25.59 21.82 -34.22
N GLU A 551 -26.03 22.96 -33.73
CA GLU A 551 -26.65 24.03 -34.54
C GLU A 551 -25.61 24.91 -35.25
N SER A 552 -24.46 25.15 -34.62
CA SER A 552 -23.37 25.99 -35.14
C SER A 552 -22.55 25.34 -36.27
N VAL A 553 -22.56 24.00 -36.39
CA VAL A 553 -21.83 23.28 -37.44
C VAL A 553 -22.50 23.44 -38.83
N GLN A 554 -21.70 23.48 -39.89
CA GLN A 554 -22.15 23.57 -41.30
C GLN A 554 -23.11 22.43 -41.68
N SER A 555 -24.10 22.72 -42.55
CA SER A 555 -25.18 21.80 -42.97
C SER A 555 -24.71 20.40 -43.34
N ASP A 556 -23.56 20.31 -43.99
CA ASP A 556 -23.03 19.07 -44.58
C ASP A 556 -22.45 18.13 -43.52
N LEU A 557 -22.06 18.67 -42.36
CA LEU A 557 -21.50 17.93 -41.22
C LEU A 557 -22.50 17.81 -40.07
N ARG A 558 -23.64 18.53 -40.09
CA ARG A 558 -24.67 18.49 -39.04
C ARG A 558 -25.20 17.08 -38.78
N HIS A 559 -25.42 16.29 -39.82
CA HIS A 559 -25.90 14.92 -39.66
C HIS A 559 -24.87 14.03 -38.95
N GLN A 560 -23.58 14.19 -39.29
CA GLN A 560 -22.47 13.44 -38.69
C GLN A 560 -22.26 13.83 -37.22
N VAL A 561 -22.27 15.13 -36.91
CA VAL A 561 -22.21 15.62 -35.52
C VAL A 561 -23.44 15.17 -34.73
N SER A 562 -24.63 15.16 -35.34
CA SER A 562 -25.84 14.65 -34.68
C SER A 562 -25.72 13.17 -34.32
N LEU A 563 -25.09 12.34 -35.16
CA LEU A 563 -24.87 10.93 -34.85
C LEU A 563 -23.88 10.74 -33.70
N LEU A 564 -22.87 11.60 -33.58
CA LEU A 564 -21.88 11.56 -32.49
C LEU A 564 -22.42 12.10 -31.16
N VAL A 565 -23.21 13.17 -31.23
CA VAL A 565 -23.82 13.82 -30.05
C VAL A 565 -25.01 12.99 -29.53
N HIS A 566 -25.70 12.24 -30.39
CA HIS A 566 -26.91 11.49 -29.99
C HIS A 566 -26.69 10.51 -28.82
N PRO A 567 -25.65 9.66 -28.80
CA PRO A 567 -25.34 8.82 -27.64
C PRO A 567 -25.07 9.63 -26.36
N MET A 568 -24.48 10.82 -26.49
CA MET A 568 -24.19 11.70 -25.35
C MET A 568 -25.49 12.27 -24.77
N LEU A 569 -26.41 12.71 -25.63
CA LEU A 569 -27.74 13.18 -25.21
C LEU A 569 -28.56 12.04 -24.61
N GLN A 570 -28.56 10.86 -25.23
CA GLN A 570 -29.28 9.70 -24.71
C GLN A 570 -28.82 9.31 -23.30
N ALA A 571 -27.51 9.38 -23.01
CA ALA A 571 -26.99 9.11 -21.68
C ALA A 571 -27.45 10.16 -20.65
N LEU A 572 -27.54 11.43 -21.06
CA LEU A 572 -28.07 12.52 -20.23
C LEU A 572 -29.59 12.39 -20.01
N ASP A 573 -30.35 12.09 -21.06
CA ASP A 573 -31.80 11.88 -21.00
C ASP A 573 -32.17 10.73 -20.07
N ALA A 574 -31.41 9.63 -20.12
CA ALA A 574 -31.60 8.51 -19.19
C ALA A 574 -31.36 8.92 -17.73
N ALA A 575 -30.35 9.77 -17.47
CA ALA A 575 -30.09 10.29 -16.14
C ALA A 575 -31.19 11.26 -15.67
N PHE A 576 -31.69 12.13 -16.55
CA PHE A 576 -32.81 13.04 -16.25
C PHE A 576 -34.11 12.27 -15.99
N ALA A 577 -34.44 11.28 -16.82
CA ALA A 577 -35.61 10.44 -16.63
C ALA A 577 -35.54 9.67 -15.30
N HIS A 578 -34.36 9.17 -14.91
CA HIS A 578 -34.18 8.53 -13.62
C HIS A 578 -34.32 9.50 -12.44
N TYR A 579 -33.79 10.72 -12.56
CA TYR A 579 -33.95 11.77 -11.55
C TYR A 579 -35.42 12.14 -11.35
N ASP A 580 -36.15 12.36 -12.45
CA ASP A 580 -37.56 12.73 -12.41
C ASP A 580 -38.43 11.59 -11.85
N ALA A 581 -38.16 10.35 -12.24
CA ALA A 581 -38.84 9.17 -11.70
C ALA A 581 -38.56 8.97 -10.19
N ASP A 582 -37.34 9.23 -9.72
CA ASP A 582 -37.01 9.18 -8.29
C ASP A 582 -37.70 10.33 -7.52
N LEU A 583 -37.78 11.52 -8.11
CA LEU A 583 -38.48 12.67 -7.53
C LEU A 583 -39.99 12.40 -7.41
N GLN A 584 -40.63 11.80 -8.42
CA GLN A 584 -42.03 11.36 -8.38
C GLN A 584 -42.25 10.27 -7.31
N LYS A 585 -41.40 9.25 -7.24
CA LYS A 585 -41.50 8.21 -6.19
C LYS A 585 -41.37 8.78 -4.78
N ARG A 586 -40.58 9.85 -4.60
CA ARG A 586 -40.43 10.54 -3.32
C ARG A 586 -41.62 11.41 -2.97
N SER A 587 -42.22 12.12 -3.93
CA SER A 587 -43.43 12.91 -3.68
C SER A 587 -44.62 12.00 -3.33
N GLU A 588 -44.74 10.85 -4.00
CA GLU A 588 -45.73 9.81 -3.68
C GLU A 588 -45.52 9.24 -2.27
N LYS A 589 -44.28 8.92 -1.88
CA LYS A 589 -43.98 8.46 -0.51
C LYS A 589 -44.17 9.54 0.56
N GLY A 590 -43.89 10.80 0.24
CA GLY A 590 -44.12 11.94 1.14
C GLY A 590 -45.60 12.26 1.36
N GLY A 591 -46.46 11.98 0.37
CA GLY A 591 -47.91 12.18 0.47
C GLY A 591 -48.64 11.13 1.32
N VAL A 592 -48.04 9.97 1.59
CA VAL A 592 -48.69 8.88 2.35
C VAL A 592 -48.51 9.01 3.88
N SER A 593 -47.68 9.93 4.37
CA SER A 593 -47.47 10.15 5.82
C SER A 593 -48.37 11.22 6.47
N SER A 594 -49.44 11.65 5.79
CA SER A 594 -50.42 12.62 6.34
C SER A 594 -51.86 12.10 6.36
N ASN A 595 -52.09 10.81 6.59
CA ASN A 595 -53.41 10.29 6.93
C ASN A 595 -53.41 9.84 8.39
N GLY A 596 -54.14 10.61 9.20
CA GLY A 596 -54.04 10.66 10.65
C GLY A 596 -54.43 9.37 11.37
N LEU A 597 -53.73 9.14 12.48
CA LEU A 597 -54.37 8.61 13.67
C LEU A 597 -55.13 9.77 14.34
N ILE A 598 -56.46 9.67 14.38
CA ILE A 598 -57.27 10.10 15.52
C ILE A 598 -57.43 8.88 16.41
#